data_AF-A0A4V2UN06-F1
#
_entry.id   AF-A0A4V2UN06-F1
#
_cell.length_a   1.000
_cell.length_b   1.000
_cell.length_c   1.000
_cell.angle_alpha   90.00
_cell.angle_beta   90.00
_cell.angle_gamma   90.00
#
_symmetry.space_group_name_H-M   'P 1'
#
loop_
_entity.id
_entity.type
_entity.pdbx_description
1 polymer ?
#
loop_
_entity_poly.entity_id
_entity_poly.type
_entity_poly.pdbx_seq_one_letter_code
_entity_poly.pdbx_strand_id
1 'polypeptide(L)'
;MPDGFRDRAARDPLAFTLQEWQQSKRTKQDPKHTQSLIRECWGASDTREAFEAALRDKGYWLARGDKRGFVAVDWRGETYSLSRMSGAKTKDLKARLGDPKDLLSVDETKAHISERLTPKLKDWVKEEEAKAHKAGLAAQFQRQQMVQRQRRAREQLKTRQEQRWLAEEKARAARTPKGMRGLWGWVTGKNRKIRQDNEAAMARAHQRDGAEKQDTITKQLAERRSLQCEVKLAREKQQNKTQALNRDVAQAMALGRVPETVRTEKPARGRTRDA
;
A
#
# COMPACT_ATOMS: atom_id res chain seq x y z
N MET A 1 20.90 -8.60 -0.43
CA MET A 1 20.40 -9.09 0.88
C MET A 1 20.08 -7.85 1.72
N PRO A 2 18.92 -7.75 2.39
CA PRO A 2 18.58 -6.57 3.19
C PRO A 2 19.52 -6.39 4.39
N ASP A 3 19.81 -5.14 4.77
CA ASP A 3 20.86 -4.83 5.74
C ASP A 3 20.57 -5.38 7.15
N GLY A 4 19.30 -5.46 7.55
CA GLY A 4 18.89 -6.03 8.84
C GLY A 4 19.12 -7.55 9.00
N PHE A 5 19.47 -8.27 7.91
CA PHE A 5 19.94 -9.67 8.00
C PHE A 5 21.45 -9.77 8.21
N ARG A 6 22.20 -8.71 7.86
CA ARG A 6 23.66 -8.64 8.02
C ARG A 6 24.02 -8.10 9.39
N ASP A 7 23.29 -7.10 9.86
CA ASP A 7 23.49 -6.47 11.16
C ASP A 7 22.17 -6.40 11.93
N ARG A 8 22.18 -6.94 13.15
CA ARG A 8 21.03 -6.93 14.05
C ARG A 8 20.71 -5.51 14.54
N ALA A 9 21.71 -4.62 14.62
CA ALA A 9 21.54 -3.21 14.98
C ALA A 9 20.90 -2.40 13.84
N ALA A 10 21.09 -2.82 12.59
CA ALA A 10 20.46 -2.21 11.40
C ALA A 10 19.01 -2.70 11.16
N ARG A 11 18.41 -3.44 12.09
CA ARG A 11 17.05 -3.94 11.96
C ARG A 11 16.05 -2.81 12.15
N ASP A 12 15.08 -2.71 11.24
CA ASP A 12 13.98 -1.74 11.34
C ASP A 12 13.25 -1.89 12.69
N PRO A 13 13.22 -0.86 13.55
CA PRO A 13 12.57 -0.90 14.86
C PRO A 13 11.04 -1.00 14.77
N LEU A 14 10.47 -0.80 13.58
CA LEU A 14 9.06 -0.97 13.24
C LEU A 14 8.81 -2.25 12.41
N ALA A 15 9.72 -3.23 12.48
CA ALA A 15 9.50 -4.53 11.88
C ALA A 15 8.38 -5.28 12.61
N PHE A 16 7.49 -5.91 11.84
CA PHE A 16 6.34 -6.67 12.32
C PHE A 16 6.33 -8.11 11.78
N THR A 17 5.60 -8.97 12.46
CA THR A 17 5.40 -10.39 12.15
C THR A 17 4.23 -10.61 11.19
N LEU A 18 4.12 -11.82 10.63
CA LEU A 18 2.98 -12.18 9.76
C LEU A 18 1.64 -12.08 10.51
N GLN A 19 1.58 -12.43 11.79
CA GLN A 19 0.37 -12.34 12.59
C GLN A 19 -0.06 -10.88 12.78
N GLU A 20 0.88 -9.99 13.08
CA GLU A 20 0.62 -8.54 13.19
C GLU A 20 0.17 -7.95 11.85
N TRP A 21 0.72 -8.44 10.74
CA TRP A 21 0.25 -8.08 9.39
C TRP A 21 -1.19 -8.54 9.13
N GLN A 22 -1.53 -9.79 9.49
CA GLN A 22 -2.89 -10.31 9.36
C GLN A 22 -3.88 -9.55 10.26
N GLN A 23 -3.47 -9.18 11.47
CA GLN A 23 -4.25 -8.35 12.38
C GLN A 23 -4.51 -6.96 11.79
N SER A 24 -3.46 -6.32 11.26
CA SER A 24 -3.54 -5.05 10.53
C SER A 24 -4.56 -5.10 9.38
N LYS A 25 -4.64 -6.22 8.64
CA LYS A 25 -5.63 -6.39 7.57
C LYS A 25 -7.06 -6.39 8.09
N ARG A 26 -7.30 -6.99 9.26
CA ARG A 26 -8.63 -7.04 9.90
C ARG A 26 -9.04 -5.65 10.40
N THR A 27 -8.14 -4.91 11.03
CA THR A 27 -8.41 -3.56 11.56
C THR A 27 -8.29 -2.45 10.53
N LYS A 28 -7.77 -2.77 9.33
CA LYS A 28 -7.36 -1.82 8.28
C LYS A 28 -6.35 -0.77 8.78
N GLN A 29 -5.65 -1.05 9.88
CA GLN A 29 -4.58 -0.21 10.41
C GLN A 29 -3.24 -0.64 9.82
N ASP A 30 -2.31 0.32 9.69
CA ASP A 30 -0.92 0.03 9.32
C ASP A 30 -0.17 -0.45 10.57
N PRO A 31 0.43 -1.66 10.56
CA PRO A 31 1.08 -2.22 11.73
C PRO A 31 2.28 -1.39 12.17
N LYS A 32 3.03 -0.80 11.23
CA LYS A 32 4.17 0.09 11.56
C LYS A 32 3.68 1.35 12.24
N HIS A 33 2.55 1.87 11.78
CA HIS A 33 1.95 3.07 12.35
C HIS A 33 1.44 2.83 13.77
N THR A 34 0.67 1.76 13.99
CA THR A 34 0.18 1.38 15.33
C THR A 34 1.35 1.15 16.29
N GLN A 35 2.41 0.49 15.82
CA GLN A 35 3.62 0.30 16.60
C GLN A 35 4.28 1.65 16.94
N SER A 36 4.50 2.51 15.95
CA SER A 36 5.09 3.85 16.17
C SER A 36 4.30 4.67 17.18
N LEU A 37 2.96 4.65 17.09
CA LEU A 37 2.07 5.35 18.00
C LEU A 37 2.21 4.84 19.44
N ILE A 38 2.21 3.51 19.65
CA ILE A 38 2.38 2.94 20.99
C ILE A 38 3.79 3.25 21.55
N ARG A 39 4.82 3.27 20.69
CA ARG A 39 6.18 3.69 21.08
C ARG A 39 6.22 5.15 21.51
N GLU A 40 5.54 6.02 20.77
CA GLU A 40 5.43 7.45 21.09
C GLU A 40 4.72 7.65 22.44
N CYS A 41 3.59 6.97 22.65
CA CYS A 41 2.90 6.98 23.95
C CYS A 41 3.82 6.51 25.08
N TRP A 42 4.60 5.44 24.87
CA TRP A 42 5.53 4.95 25.88
C TRP A 42 6.68 5.92 26.17
N GLY A 43 7.22 6.56 25.13
CA GLY A 43 8.31 7.52 25.26
C GLY A 43 7.90 8.86 25.88
N ALA A 44 6.64 9.25 25.72
CA ALA A 44 6.10 10.52 26.24
C ALA A 44 5.51 10.41 27.66
N SER A 45 5.48 9.21 28.25
CA SER A 45 4.83 8.96 29.53
C SER A 45 5.78 8.36 30.55
N ASP A 46 5.94 9.01 31.70
CA ASP A 46 6.84 8.54 32.76
C ASP A 46 6.12 7.72 33.85
N THR A 47 4.80 7.85 33.97
CA THR A 47 3.97 7.11 34.94
C THR A 47 2.95 6.21 34.26
N ARG A 48 2.33 5.30 35.04
CA ARG A 48 1.22 4.45 34.56
C ARG A 48 0.05 5.29 34.07
N GLU A 49 -0.36 6.28 34.85
CA GLU A 49 -1.53 7.13 34.57
C GLU A 49 -1.30 7.94 33.29
N ALA A 50 -0.11 8.51 33.14
CA ALA A 50 0.27 9.24 31.93
C ALA A 50 0.23 8.32 30.69
N PHE A 51 0.71 7.08 30.82
CA PHE A 51 0.71 6.12 29.73
C PHE A 51 -0.69 5.62 29.38
N GLU A 52 -1.52 5.33 30.38
CA GLU A 52 -2.92 4.97 30.19
C GLU A 52 -3.71 6.10 29.51
N ALA A 53 -3.49 7.36 29.92
CA ALA A 53 -4.09 8.54 29.30
C ALA A 53 -3.62 8.69 27.84
N ALA A 54 -2.31 8.59 27.59
CA ALA A 54 -1.75 8.69 26.25
C ALA A 54 -2.27 7.59 25.31
N LEU A 55 -2.45 6.35 25.81
CA LEU A 55 -3.09 5.28 25.04
C LEU A 55 -4.57 5.58 24.77
N ARG A 56 -5.30 6.05 25.79
CA ARG A 56 -6.73 6.39 25.68
C ARG A 56 -6.96 7.46 24.63
N ASP A 57 -6.17 8.52 24.63
CA ASP A 57 -6.27 9.63 23.67
C ASP A 57 -6.11 9.15 22.22
N LYS A 58 -5.42 8.03 22.00
CA LYS A 58 -5.22 7.42 20.69
C LYS A 58 -6.22 6.27 20.39
N GLY A 59 -7.16 5.99 21.28
CA GLY A 59 -8.17 4.95 21.11
C GLY A 59 -7.74 3.54 21.54
N TYR A 60 -6.82 3.46 22.51
CA TYR A 60 -6.35 2.19 23.09
C TYR A 60 -6.53 2.17 24.61
N TRP A 61 -6.79 1.00 25.18
CA TRP A 61 -6.96 0.79 26.61
C TRP A 61 -5.91 -0.18 27.12
N LEU A 62 -5.27 0.16 28.25
CA LEU A 62 -4.35 -0.75 28.92
C LEU A 62 -5.12 -1.89 29.58
N ALA A 63 -4.65 -3.12 29.38
CA ALA A 63 -5.26 -4.32 29.94
C ALA A 63 -4.19 -5.37 30.32
N ARG A 64 -4.62 -6.33 31.13
CA ARG A 64 -3.88 -7.54 31.46
C ARG A 64 -4.03 -8.57 30.35
N GLY A 65 -2.93 -8.93 29.71
CA GLY A 65 -2.87 -10.04 28.75
C GLY A 65 -2.83 -11.41 29.43
N ASP A 66 -3.29 -12.44 28.72
CA ASP A 66 -3.51 -13.79 29.24
C ASP A 66 -2.26 -14.43 29.88
N LYS A 67 -1.07 -14.14 29.35
CA LYS A 67 0.22 -14.66 29.84
C LYS A 67 0.88 -13.76 30.89
N ARG A 68 0.09 -13.04 31.70
CA ARG A 68 0.56 -12.07 32.72
C ARG A 68 1.41 -10.93 32.14
N GLY A 69 1.15 -10.56 30.89
CA GLY A 69 1.81 -9.44 30.21
C GLY A 69 0.91 -8.21 30.13
N PHE A 70 1.47 -7.07 29.78
CA PHE A 70 0.70 -5.86 29.47
C PHE A 70 0.30 -5.85 28.01
N VAL A 71 -0.96 -5.52 27.74
CA VAL A 71 -1.49 -5.40 26.38
C VAL A 71 -2.29 -4.11 26.24
N ALA A 72 -2.32 -3.56 25.04
CA ALA A 72 -3.27 -2.52 24.66
C ALA A 72 -4.42 -3.17 23.89
N VAL A 73 -5.65 -2.75 24.17
CA VAL A 73 -6.87 -3.21 23.48
C VAL A 73 -7.46 -2.01 22.74
N ASP A 74 -7.75 -2.14 21.45
CA ASP A 74 -8.46 -1.08 20.72
C ASP A 74 -9.99 -1.20 20.86
N TRP A 75 -10.72 -0.19 20.41
CA TRP A 75 -12.18 -0.21 20.46
C TRP A 75 -12.83 -1.29 19.56
N ARG A 76 -12.07 -1.90 18.64
CA ARG A 76 -12.50 -3.04 17.82
C ARG A 76 -12.30 -4.38 18.55
N GLY A 77 -11.68 -4.36 19.72
CA GLY A 77 -11.39 -5.53 20.55
C GLY A 77 -10.11 -6.26 20.17
N GLU A 78 -9.24 -5.65 19.36
CA GLU A 78 -7.97 -6.22 18.98
C GLU A 78 -6.89 -5.92 20.02
N THR A 79 -6.06 -6.93 20.29
CA THR A 79 -5.07 -6.89 21.36
C THR A 79 -3.66 -6.72 20.80
N TYR A 80 -2.88 -5.84 21.42
CA TYR A 80 -1.54 -5.46 21.01
C TYR A 80 -0.56 -5.69 22.17
N SER A 81 0.48 -6.49 21.94
CA SER A 81 1.50 -6.78 22.96
C SER A 81 2.37 -5.56 23.23
N LEU A 82 2.30 -4.99 24.43
CA LEU A 82 3.01 -3.74 24.74
C LEU A 82 4.53 -3.90 24.72
N SER A 83 5.07 -5.05 25.14
CA SER A 83 6.52 -5.31 25.05
C SER A 83 7.04 -5.31 23.61
N ARG A 84 6.26 -5.83 22.66
CA ARG A 84 6.62 -5.81 21.23
C ARG A 84 6.41 -4.44 20.62
N MET A 85 5.25 -3.84 20.90
CA MET A 85 4.84 -2.59 20.27
C MET A 85 5.70 -1.42 20.76
N SER A 86 5.88 -1.26 22.07
CA SER A 86 6.71 -0.17 22.63
C SER A 86 8.21 -0.37 22.44
N GLY A 87 8.67 -1.61 22.24
CA GLY A 87 10.08 -1.97 22.26
C GLY A 87 10.72 -1.91 23.66
N ALA A 88 9.94 -1.67 24.72
CA ALA A 88 10.40 -1.65 26.10
C ALA A 88 10.66 -3.06 26.64
N LYS A 89 11.63 -3.19 27.56
CA LYS A 89 11.86 -4.46 28.24
C LYS A 89 10.72 -4.72 29.22
N THR A 90 10.39 -6.00 29.43
CA THR A 90 9.33 -6.40 30.38
C THR A 90 9.57 -5.88 31.80
N LYS A 91 10.84 -5.75 32.22
CA LYS A 91 11.20 -5.17 33.52
C LYS A 91 10.78 -3.69 33.61
N ASP A 92 11.03 -2.91 32.56
CA ASP A 92 10.70 -1.49 32.50
C ASP A 92 9.18 -1.29 32.47
N LEU A 93 8.47 -2.13 31.70
CA LEU A 93 7.00 -2.16 31.71
C LEU A 93 6.46 -2.45 33.11
N LYS A 94 6.99 -3.46 33.81
CA LYS A 94 6.55 -3.79 35.17
C LYS A 94 6.87 -2.68 36.18
N ALA A 95 8.04 -2.07 36.06
CA ALA A 95 8.46 -0.98 36.94
C ALA A 95 7.54 0.25 36.80
N ARG A 96 7.12 0.58 35.57
CA ARG A 96 6.25 1.74 35.32
C ARG A 96 4.76 1.44 35.52
N LEU A 97 4.29 0.26 35.13
CA LEU A 97 2.87 -0.09 35.07
C LEU A 97 2.37 -0.89 36.30
N GLY A 98 3.26 -1.36 37.18
CA GLY A 98 2.90 -2.09 38.40
C GLY A 98 2.64 -3.58 38.18
N ASP A 99 1.69 -4.16 38.92
CA ASP A 99 1.29 -5.57 38.73
C ASP A 99 0.19 -5.64 37.64
N PRO A 100 0.35 -6.48 36.60
CA PRO A 100 -0.71 -6.75 35.64
C PRO A 100 -2.04 -7.19 36.28
N LYS A 101 -2.04 -7.74 37.49
CA LYS A 101 -3.27 -8.13 38.21
C LYS A 101 -4.15 -6.95 38.60
N ASP A 102 -3.57 -5.76 38.71
CA ASP A 102 -4.28 -4.51 39.04
C ASP A 102 -4.95 -3.88 37.80
N LEU A 103 -4.92 -4.58 36.67
CA LEU A 103 -5.54 -4.18 35.41
C LEU A 103 -6.71 -5.11 35.08
N LEU A 104 -7.72 -4.55 34.43
CA LEU A 104 -8.78 -5.32 33.81
C LEU A 104 -8.20 -6.33 32.83
N SER A 105 -8.76 -7.54 32.80
CA SER A 105 -8.48 -8.52 31.76
C SER A 105 -8.87 -7.99 30.38
N VAL A 106 -8.40 -8.67 29.34
CA VAL A 106 -8.80 -8.35 27.95
C VAL A 106 -10.31 -8.38 27.79
N ASP A 107 -10.99 -9.39 28.35
CA ASP A 107 -12.43 -9.57 28.18
C ASP A 107 -13.24 -8.53 28.97
N GLU A 108 -12.82 -8.22 30.20
CA GLU A 108 -13.41 -7.11 30.98
C GLU A 108 -13.21 -5.76 30.29
N THR A 109 -12.04 -5.54 29.69
CA THR A 109 -11.76 -4.31 28.93
C THR A 109 -12.64 -4.21 27.69
N LYS A 110 -12.82 -5.31 26.95
CA LYS A 110 -13.74 -5.37 25.80
C LYS A 110 -15.18 -5.08 26.21
N ALA A 111 -15.65 -5.66 27.33
CA ALA A 111 -16.96 -5.39 27.89
C ALA A 111 -17.12 -3.89 28.22
N HIS A 112 -16.16 -3.31 28.94
CA HIS A 112 -16.13 -1.89 29.29
C HIS A 112 -16.18 -0.96 28.07
N ILE A 113 -15.44 -1.30 27.01
CA ILE A 113 -15.48 -0.57 25.74
C ILE A 113 -16.87 -0.71 25.10
N SER A 114 -17.39 -1.93 25.03
CA SER A 114 -18.66 -2.23 24.36
C SER A 114 -19.86 -1.50 24.97
N GLU A 115 -19.88 -1.30 26.28
CA GLU A 115 -20.93 -0.59 27.02
C GLU A 115 -20.95 0.90 26.66
N ARG A 116 -19.77 1.49 26.47
CA ARG A 116 -19.60 2.91 26.14
C ARG A 116 -19.74 3.19 24.63
N LEU A 117 -19.65 2.16 23.79
CA LEU A 117 -19.77 2.27 22.35
C LEU A 117 -21.25 2.32 21.93
N THR A 118 -21.83 3.52 21.92
CA THR A 118 -23.24 3.72 21.55
C THR A 118 -23.55 3.23 20.11
N PRO A 119 -24.80 2.81 19.81
CA PRO A 119 -25.19 2.40 18.45
C PRO A 119 -24.91 3.47 17.39
N LYS A 120 -25.14 4.76 17.71
CA LYS A 120 -24.84 5.89 16.81
C LYS A 120 -23.36 5.97 16.45
N LEU A 121 -22.47 5.69 17.42
CA LEU A 121 -21.02 5.68 17.18
C LEU A 121 -20.62 4.49 16.29
N LYS A 122 -21.23 3.31 16.51
CA LYS A 122 -21.03 2.13 15.65
C LYS A 122 -21.43 2.40 14.20
N ASP A 123 -22.57 3.06 13.98
CA ASP A 123 -23.05 3.34 12.63
C ASP A 123 -22.17 4.38 11.91
N TRP A 124 -21.78 5.44 12.61
CA TRP A 124 -20.83 6.42 12.07
C TRP A 124 -19.48 5.79 11.68
N VAL A 125 -18.91 4.96 12.55
CA VAL A 125 -17.70 4.18 12.26
C VAL A 125 -17.87 3.33 10.98
N LYS A 126 -19.00 2.62 10.87
CA LYS A 126 -19.29 1.79 9.69
C LYS A 126 -19.37 2.63 8.41
N GLU A 127 -20.00 3.80 8.46
CA GLU A 127 -20.06 4.72 7.33
C GLU A 127 -18.67 5.18 6.87
N GLU A 128 -17.81 5.58 7.81
CA GLU A 128 -16.43 5.99 7.51
C GLU A 128 -15.59 4.83 6.94
N GLU A 129 -15.72 3.63 7.50
CA GLU A 129 -15.05 2.45 6.97
C GLU A 129 -15.56 2.06 5.56
N ALA A 130 -16.84 2.26 5.28
CA ALA A 130 -17.42 2.03 3.96
C ALA A 130 -16.90 3.05 2.92
N LYS A 131 -16.79 4.33 3.29
CA LYS A 131 -16.17 5.36 2.44
C LYS A 131 -14.72 5.01 2.11
N ALA A 132 -13.94 4.62 3.12
CA ALA A 132 -12.55 4.20 2.95
C ALA A 132 -12.43 2.97 2.05
N HIS A 133 -13.32 1.99 2.22
CA HIS A 133 -13.37 0.80 1.36
C HIS A 133 -13.66 1.16 -0.11
N LYS A 134 -14.66 2.03 -0.36
CA LYS A 134 -15.00 2.50 -1.70
C LYS A 134 -13.83 3.21 -2.39
N ALA A 135 -13.08 4.04 -1.65
CA ALA A 135 -11.87 4.68 -2.17
C ALA A 135 -10.78 3.66 -2.55
N GLY A 136 -10.59 2.62 -1.72
CA GLY A 136 -9.67 1.51 -2.01
C GLY A 136 -10.04 0.74 -3.28
N LEU A 137 -11.34 0.46 -3.49
CA LEU A 137 -11.84 -0.17 -4.71
C LEU A 137 -11.60 0.69 -5.96
N ALA A 138 -11.79 2.00 -5.86
CA ALA A 138 -11.54 2.92 -6.98
C ALA A 138 -10.06 2.88 -7.42
N ALA A 139 -9.12 2.90 -6.47
CA ALA A 139 -7.69 2.77 -6.76
C ALA A 139 -7.34 1.42 -7.38
N GLN A 140 -7.96 0.33 -6.90
CA GLN A 140 -7.78 -1.01 -7.48
C GLN A 140 -8.30 -1.06 -8.93
N PHE A 141 -9.45 -0.45 -9.19
CA PHE A 141 -10.04 -0.37 -10.51
C PHE A 141 -9.17 0.41 -11.49
N GLN A 142 -8.66 1.58 -11.10
CA GLN A 142 -7.71 2.37 -11.90
C GLN A 142 -6.46 1.56 -12.27
N ARG A 143 -5.89 0.82 -11.31
CA ARG A 143 -4.77 -0.09 -11.56
C ARG A 143 -5.13 -1.16 -12.58
N GLN A 144 -6.30 -1.80 -12.45
CA GLN A 144 -6.73 -2.83 -13.39
C GLN A 144 -6.90 -2.26 -14.80
N GLN A 145 -7.54 -1.10 -14.95
CA GLN A 145 -7.70 -0.42 -16.23
C GLN A 145 -6.35 -0.10 -16.88
N MET A 146 -5.40 0.46 -16.12
CA MET A 146 -4.04 0.72 -16.59
C MET A 146 -3.39 -0.57 -17.09
N VAL A 147 -3.42 -1.64 -16.30
CA VAL A 147 -2.81 -2.92 -16.68
C VAL A 147 -3.42 -3.47 -17.98
N GLN A 148 -4.74 -3.41 -18.14
CA GLN A 148 -5.41 -3.89 -19.34
C GLN A 148 -5.04 -3.07 -20.57
N ARG A 149 -5.04 -1.72 -20.46
CA ARG A 149 -4.61 -0.82 -21.53
C ARG A 149 -3.16 -1.10 -21.95
N GLN A 150 -2.25 -1.26 -20.98
CA GLN A 150 -0.84 -1.54 -21.25
C GLN A 150 -0.61 -2.93 -21.85
N ARG A 151 -1.42 -3.93 -21.50
CA ARG A 151 -1.39 -5.26 -22.13
C ARG A 151 -1.82 -5.16 -23.60
N ARG A 152 -2.97 -4.55 -23.87
CA ARG A 152 -3.48 -4.34 -25.22
C ARG A 152 -2.50 -3.57 -26.10
N ALA A 153 -1.89 -2.50 -25.59
CA ALA A 153 -0.90 -1.72 -26.33
C ALA A 153 0.34 -2.56 -26.71
N ARG A 154 0.84 -3.40 -25.79
CA ARG A 154 1.99 -4.29 -26.06
C ARG A 154 1.66 -5.36 -27.08
N GLU A 155 0.47 -5.94 -26.99
CA GLU A 155 -0.01 -6.93 -27.95
C GLU A 155 -0.15 -6.31 -29.35
N GLN A 156 -0.78 -5.14 -29.46
CA GLN A 156 -0.90 -4.42 -30.73
C GLN A 156 0.46 -4.06 -31.33
N LEU A 157 1.42 -3.60 -30.52
CA LEU A 157 2.78 -3.32 -30.98
C LEU A 157 3.44 -4.58 -31.52
N LYS A 158 3.34 -5.70 -30.79
CA LYS A 158 3.88 -7.00 -31.19
C LYS A 158 3.30 -7.44 -32.53
N THR A 159 1.98 -7.44 -32.68
CA THR A 159 1.31 -7.84 -33.93
C THR A 159 1.71 -6.95 -35.11
N ARG A 160 1.81 -5.63 -34.90
CA ARG A 160 2.27 -4.70 -35.95
C ARG A 160 3.72 -4.97 -36.37
N GLN A 161 4.60 -5.24 -35.42
CA GLN A 161 6.00 -5.57 -35.70
C GLN A 161 6.12 -6.92 -36.42
N GLU A 162 5.34 -7.93 -36.04
CA GLU A 162 5.31 -9.24 -36.72
C GLU A 162 4.80 -9.12 -38.17
N GLN A 163 3.71 -8.39 -38.40
CA GLN A 163 3.19 -8.15 -39.76
C GLN A 163 4.21 -7.40 -40.62
N ARG A 164 4.85 -6.37 -40.05
CA ARG A 164 5.91 -5.60 -40.72
C ARG A 164 7.11 -6.49 -41.04
N TRP A 165 7.54 -7.31 -40.08
CA TRP A 165 8.65 -8.25 -40.26
C TRP A 165 8.41 -9.20 -41.43
N LEU A 166 7.22 -9.82 -41.49
CA LEU A 166 6.84 -10.72 -42.59
C LEU A 166 6.82 -10.01 -43.94
N ALA A 167 6.33 -8.77 -44.01
CA ALA A 167 6.32 -7.98 -45.24
C ALA A 167 7.75 -7.61 -45.69
N GLU A 168 8.60 -7.17 -44.76
CA GLU A 168 9.99 -6.83 -45.02
C GLU A 168 10.82 -8.07 -45.39
N GLU A 169 10.54 -9.23 -44.81
CA GLU A 169 11.16 -10.50 -45.16
C GLU A 169 10.79 -10.95 -46.57
N LYS A 170 9.51 -10.88 -46.95
CA LYS A 170 9.07 -11.14 -48.33
C LYS A 170 9.76 -10.21 -49.33
N ALA A 171 9.89 -8.92 -48.99
CA ALA A 171 10.58 -7.94 -49.84
C ALA A 171 12.08 -8.25 -49.98
N ARG A 172 12.77 -8.66 -48.90
CA ARG A 172 14.19 -9.07 -48.93
C ARG A 172 14.39 -10.37 -49.71
N ALA A 173 13.50 -11.35 -49.55
CA ALA A 173 13.52 -12.59 -50.29
C ALA A 173 13.32 -12.36 -51.80
N ALA A 174 12.44 -11.43 -52.19
CA ALA A 174 12.21 -11.06 -53.59
C ALA A 174 13.44 -10.41 -54.27
N ARG A 175 14.28 -9.69 -53.51
CA ARG A 175 15.55 -9.13 -54.01
C ARG A 175 16.63 -10.18 -54.25
N THR A 176 16.50 -11.36 -53.66
CA THR A 176 17.52 -12.40 -53.74
C THR A 176 17.29 -13.24 -55.02
N PRO A 177 18.22 -13.23 -56.00
CA PRO A 177 18.04 -13.97 -57.24
C PRO A 177 17.98 -15.49 -56.99
N LYS A 178 17.02 -16.17 -57.62
CA LYS A 178 16.81 -17.62 -57.53
C LYS A 178 17.36 -18.36 -58.75
N GLY A 179 17.62 -19.67 -58.60
CA GLY A 179 18.04 -20.56 -59.68
C GLY A 179 19.38 -20.19 -60.32
N MET A 180 19.55 -20.48 -61.62
CA MET A 180 20.80 -20.26 -62.39
C MET A 180 21.29 -18.80 -62.34
N ARG A 181 20.38 -17.83 -62.20
CA ARG A 181 20.69 -16.40 -62.07
C ARG A 181 21.37 -16.07 -60.74
N GLY A 182 21.10 -16.84 -59.68
CA GLY A 182 21.77 -16.75 -58.40
C GLY A 182 23.20 -17.30 -58.43
N LEU A 183 23.47 -18.33 -59.24
CA LEU A 183 24.82 -18.88 -59.45
C LEU A 183 25.73 -17.88 -60.19
N TRP A 184 25.21 -17.18 -61.20
CA TRP A 184 25.94 -16.09 -61.88
C TRP A 184 26.25 -14.90 -60.95
N GLY A 185 25.37 -14.64 -59.99
CA GLY A 185 25.56 -13.62 -58.95
C GLY A 185 26.67 -13.93 -57.95
N TRP A 186 27.08 -15.20 -57.83
CA TRP A 186 28.19 -15.62 -56.97
C TRP A 186 29.54 -15.32 -57.62
N VAL A 187 29.68 -15.61 -58.92
CA VAL A 187 30.88 -15.31 -59.71
C VAL A 187 31.11 -13.80 -59.84
N THR A 188 30.03 -13.01 -59.98
CA THR A 188 30.10 -11.55 -60.14
C THR A 188 30.12 -10.77 -58.82
N GLY A 189 30.06 -11.43 -57.66
CA GLY A 189 30.06 -10.79 -56.34
C GLY A 189 28.77 -10.03 -55.97
N LYS A 190 27.80 -9.88 -56.88
CA LYS A 190 26.52 -9.19 -56.65
C LYS A 190 25.72 -9.81 -55.49
N ASN A 191 25.78 -11.13 -55.30
CA ASN A 191 25.10 -11.79 -54.19
C ASN A 191 25.66 -11.37 -52.81
N ARG A 192 26.96 -11.09 -52.70
CA ARG A 192 27.58 -10.62 -51.44
C ARG A 192 27.03 -9.25 -51.06
N LYS A 193 26.87 -8.35 -52.03
CA LYS A 193 26.29 -7.02 -51.81
C LYS A 193 24.83 -7.10 -51.36
N ILE A 194 24.01 -7.93 -52.03
CA ILE A 194 22.60 -8.15 -51.65
C ILE A 194 22.48 -8.69 -50.21
N ARG A 195 23.36 -9.62 -49.82
CA ARG A 195 23.40 -10.13 -48.44
C ARG A 195 23.73 -9.03 -47.43
N GLN A 196 24.78 -8.23 -47.68
CA GLN A 196 25.15 -7.11 -46.81
C GLN A 196 24.03 -6.08 -46.68
N ASP A 197 23.34 -5.75 -47.78
CA ASP A 197 22.21 -4.81 -47.75
C ASP A 197 21.03 -5.38 -46.95
N ASN A 198 20.73 -6.67 -47.09
CA ASN A 198 19.70 -7.35 -46.32
C ASN A 198 20.06 -7.44 -44.83
N GLU A 199 21.32 -7.72 -44.48
CA GLU A 199 21.84 -7.73 -43.11
C GLU A 199 21.75 -6.35 -42.47
N ALA A 200 22.20 -5.31 -43.17
CA ALA A 200 22.09 -3.94 -42.70
C ALA A 200 20.62 -3.51 -42.53
N ALA A 201 19.72 -3.95 -43.42
CA ALA A 201 18.28 -3.72 -43.28
C ALA A 201 17.69 -4.42 -42.04
N MET A 202 18.09 -5.67 -41.76
CA MET A 202 17.69 -6.39 -40.54
C MET A 202 18.15 -5.65 -39.28
N ALA A 203 19.41 -5.22 -39.25
CA ALA A 203 19.96 -4.50 -38.11
C ALA A 203 19.18 -3.20 -37.83
N ARG A 204 18.87 -2.41 -38.88
CA ARG A 204 18.05 -1.20 -38.76
C ARG A 204 16.62 -1.50 -38.29
N ALA A 205 16.00 -2.56 -38.81
CA ALA A 205 14.66 -2.97 -38.39
C ALA A 205 14.64 -3.37 -36.90
N HIS A 206 15.60 -4.19 -36.45
CA HIS A 206 15.72 -4.56 -35.04
C HIS A 206 15.97 -3.35 -34.12
N GLN A 207 16.84 -2.42 -34.54
CA GLN A 207 17.11 -1.21 -33.76
C GLN A 207 15.84 -0.35 -33.63
N ARG A 208 15.12 -0.13 -34.73
CA ARG A 208 13.86 0.62 -34.74
C ARG A 208 12.81 -0.03 -33.85
N ASP A 209 12.55 -1.32 -34.03
CA ASP A 209 11.51 -2.04 -33.29
C ASP A 209 11.87 -2.15 -31.79
N GLY A 210 13.17 -2.26 -31.48
CA GLY A 210 13.70 -2.14 -30.12
C GLY A 210 13.48 -0.76 -29.50
N ALA A 211 13.70 0.32 -30.26
CA ALA A 211 13.43 1.68 -29.82
C ALA A 211 11.93 1.93 -29.58
N GLU A 212 11.05 1.46 -30.46
CA GLU A 212 9.58 1.53 -30.28
C GLU A 212 9.12 0.82 -28.99
N LYS A 213 9.70 -0.36 -28.72
CA LYS A 213 9.45 -1.10 -27.48
C LYS A 213 9.95 -0.34 -26.26
N GLN A 214 11.14 0.25 -26.32
CA GLN A 214 11.72 1.01 -25.22
C GLN A 214 10.92 2.29 -24.92
N ASP A 215 10.44 2.99 -25.94
CA ASP A 215 9.56 4.14 -25.79
C ASP A 215 8.24 3.74 -25.08
N THR A 216 7.64 2.63 -25.52
CA THR A 216 6.46 2.05 -24.87
C THR A 216 6.72 1.72 -23.39
N ILE A 217 7.84 1.07 -23.07
CA ILE A 217 8.22 0.76 -21.68
C ILE A 217 8.36 2.05 -20.87
N THR A 218 9.02 3.07 -21.41
CA THR A 218 9.27 4.34 -20.73
C THR A 218 7.96 5.04 -20.38
N LYS A 219 7.03 5.14 -21.35
CA LYS A 219 5.68 5.69 -21.14
C LYS A 219 4.90 4.93 -20.07
N GLN A 220 4.92 3.60 -20.12
CA GLN A 220 4.20 2.75 -19.15
C GLN A 220 4.78 2.84 -17.73
N LEU A 221 6.10 2.97 -17.61
CA LEU A 221 6.76 3.19 -16.32
C LEU A 221 6.41 4.56 -15.73
N ALA A 222 6.37 5.61 -16.55
CA ALA A 222 5.96 6.95 -16.11
C ALA A 222 4.51 6.94 -15.59
N GLU A 223 3.58 6.35 -16.33
CA GLU A 223 2.18 6.21 -15.91
C GLU A 223 2.07 5.44 -14.58
N ARG A 224 2.78 4.32 -14.47
CA ARG A 224 2.79 3.51 -13.24
C ARG A 224 3.32 4.32 -12.05
N ARG A 225 4.37 5.13 -12.22
CA ARG A 225 4.91 5.98 -11.16
C ARG A 225 3.88 7.00 -10.67
N SER A 226 3.17 7.67 -11.59
CA SER A 226 2.10 8.61 -11.25
C SER A 226 1.02 7.94 -10.39
N LEU A 227 0.50 6.80 -10.86
CA LEU A 227 -0.51 6.04 -10.11
C LEU A 227 0.01 5.56 -8.75
N GLN A 228 1.27 5.16 -8.66
CA GLN A 228 1.88 4.78 -7.39
C GLN A 228 1.95 5.95 -6.39
N CYS A 229 2.31 7.15 -6.85
CA CYS A 229 2.29 8.36 -6.04
C CYS A 229 0.87 8.68 -5.53
N GLU A 230 -0.13 8.63 -6.42
CA GLU A 230 -1.53 8.87 -6.05
C GLU A 230 -2.04 7.85 -5.03
N VAL A 231 -1.76 6.55 -5.25
CA VAL A 231 -2.13 5.49 -4.31
C VAL A 231 -1.43 5.65 -2.97
N LYS A 232 -0.15 6.05 -2.96
CA LYS A 232 0.58 6.33 -1.72
C LYS A 232 -0.06 7.47 -0.94
N LEU A 233 -0.32 8.60 -1.61
CA LEU A 233 -0.98 9.76 -0.99
C LEU A 233 -2.39 9.42 -0.48
N ALA A 234 -3.16 8.63 -1.24
CA ALA A 234 -4.48 8.18 -0.82
C ALA A 234 -4.42 7.28 0.41
N ARG A 235 -3.42 6.39 0.50
CA ARG A 235 -3.19 5.54 1.67
C ARG A 235 -2.80 6.36 2.89
N GLU A 236 -1.89 7.33 2.75
CA GLU A 236 -1.49 8.23 3.84
C GLU A 236 -2.70 9.02 4.37
N LYS A 237 -3.53 9.57 3.47
CA LYS A 237 -4.79 10.24 3.83
C LYS A 237 -5.74 9.29 4.57
N GLN A 238 -5.89 8.06 4.09
CA GLN A 238 -6.73 7.06 4.73
C GLN A 238 -6.22 6.70 6.14
N GLN A 239 -4.91 6.53 6.30
CA GLN A 239 -4.28 6.26 7.60
C GLN A 239 -4.52 7.41 8.58
N ASN A 240 -4.35 8.66 8.15
CA ASN A 240 -4.63 9.83 8.98
C ASN A 240 -6.10 9.90 9.40
N LYS A 241 -7.02 9.58 8.49
CA LYS A 241 -8.46 9.50 8.81
C LYS A 241 -8.76 8.39 9.81
N THR A 242 -8.16 7.20 9.68
CA THR A 242 -8.34 6.11 10.65
C THR A 242 -7.82 6.50 12.03
N GLN A 243 -6.74 7.27 12.11
CA GLN A 243 -6.25 7.79 13.39
C GLN A 243 -7.19 8.83 13.99
N ALA A 244 -7.67 9.78 13.18
CA ALA A 244 -8.68 10.75 13.62
C ALA A 244 -9.91 10.02 14.17
N LEU A 245 -10.41 9.03 13.43
CA LEU A 245 -11.50 8.15 13.86
C LEU A 245 -11.23 7.48 15.21
N ASN A 246 -10.02 6.94 15.44
CA ASN A 246 -9.69 6.32 16.72
C ASN A 246 -9.69 7.35 17.88
N ARG A 247 -9.19 8.58 17.65
CA ARG A 247 -9.21 9.66 18.64
C ARG A 247 -10.64 10.14 18.92
N ASP A 248 -11.43 10.29 17.87
CA ASP A 248 -12.83 10.72 17.98
C ASP A 248 -13.67 9.68 18.72
N VAL A 249 -13.44 8.38 18.47
CA VAL A 249 -14.09 7.30 19.23
C VAL A 249 -13.69 7.36 20.70
N ALA A 250 -12.41 7.56 21.01
CA ALA A 250 -11.95 7.72 22.38
C ALA A 250 -12.61 8.92 23.08
N GLN A 251 -12.65 10.07 22.41
CA GLN A 251 -13.29 11.28 22.91
C GLN A 251 -14.80 11.07 23.09
N ALA A 252 -15.46 10.41 22.13
CA ALA A 252 -16.88 10.10 22.22
C ALA A 252 -17.19 9.20 23.42
N MET A 253 -16.34 8.21 23.68
CA MET A 253 -16.46 7.31 24.83
C MET A 253 -16.17 8.01 26.17
N ALA A 254 -15.29 9.01 26.17
CA ALA A 254 -15.03 9.84 27.35
C ALA A 254 -16.21 10.78 27.67
N LEU A 255 -16.81 11.37 26.64
CA LEU A 255 -17.93 12.31 26.77
C LEU A 255 -19.31 11.63 26.89
N GLY A 256 -19.41 10.34 26.59
CA GLY A 256 -20.69 9.62 26.52
C GLY A 256 -21.61 10.04 25.37
N ARG A 257 -21.09 10.83 24.40
CA ARG A 257 -21.83 11.33 23.23
C ARG A 257 -20.90 11.48 22.04
N VAL A 258 -21.45 11.42 20.82
CA VAL A 258 -20.68 11.69 19.59
C VAL A 258 -20.27 13.18 19.56
N PRO A 259 -18.98 13.52 19.40
CA PRO A 259 -18.52 14.91 19.34
C PRO A 259 -19.19 15.68 18.19
N GLU A 260 -19.69 16.90 18.45
CA GLU A 260 -20.34 17.74 17.44
C GLU A 260 -19.38 18.20 16.34
N THR A 261 -18.08 18.28 16.64
CA THR A 261 -17.00 18.57 15.69
C THR A 261 -16.95 17.60 14.50
N VAL A 262 -17.53 16.41 14.65
CA VAL A 262 -17.61 15.38 13.60
C VAL A 262 -18.75 15.65 12.60
N ARG A 263 -19.75 16.46 12.97
CA ARG A 263 -20.92 16.74 12.10
C ARG A 263 -20.68 17.84 11.06
N THR A 264 -19.70 18.73 11.29
CA THR A 264 -19.54 19.97 10.53
C THR A 264 -18.75 19.84 9.23
N GLU A 265 -18.11 18.70 8.93
CA GLU A 265 -17.43 18.46 7.64
C GLU A 265 -18.38 17.98 6.51
N LYS A 266 -19.69 18.23 6.62
CA LYS A 266 -20.51 18.21 5.39
C LYS A 266 -20.17 19.48 4.61
N PRO A 267 -19.70 19.40 3.36
CA PRO A 267 -19.51 20.59 2.55
C PRO A 267 -20.85 21.29 2.48
N ALA A 268 -20.89 22.55 2.95
CA ALA A 268 -22.05 23.41 2.76
C ALA A 268 -22.40 23.33 1.27
N ARG A 269 -23.55 22.74 0.95
CA ARG A 269 -24.09 22.79 -0.40
C ARG A 269 -24.18 24.26 -0.75
N GLY A 270 -23.25 24.75 -1.57
CA GLY A 270 -23.28 26.09 -2.10
C GLY A 270 -24.63 26.25 -2.77
N ARG A 271 -25.50 27.05 -2.16
CA ARG A 271 -26.65 27.62 -2.85
C ARG A 271 -26.06 28.55 -3.89
N THR A 272 -25.89 28.06 -5.12
CA THR A 272 -25.87 28.93 -6.29
C THR A 272 -27.20 29.66 -6.28
N ARG A 273 -27.15 30.95 -5.92
CA ARG A 273 -28.24 31.88 -6.22
C ARG A 273 -28.11 32.21 -7.69
N ASP A 274 -29.10 31.78 -8.46
CA ASP A 274 -29.34 32.31 -9.81
C ASP A 274 -29.54 33.82 -9.71
N ALA A 275 -28.83 34.54 -10.57
CA ALA A 275 -29.07 35.93 -10.94
C ALA A 275 -28.79 36.06 -12.44
#